data_AF-A0A6L5Z6W2-F1
#
_entry.id   AF-A0A6L5Z6W2-F1
#
_cell.length_a   1.000
_cell.length_b   1.000
_cell.length_c   1.000
_cell.angle_alpha   90.00
_cell.angle_beta   90.00
_cell.angle_gamma   90.00
#
_symmetry.space_group_name_H-M   'P 1'
#
loop_
_entity.id
_entity.type
_entity.pdbx_description
1 polymer ?
#
loop_
_entity_poly.entity_id
_entity_poly.type
_entity_poly.pdbx_seq_one_letter_code
_entity_poly.pdbx_strand_id
1 'polypeptide(L)'
;MTPEAIARLQHLATLRRRKAEADLAAALARRNAVAAEEAALRRPAETLPAHGACDPGLLTAVASREQWRHARHAVLARSLQTAEARLGPARQDLAVAHGRALALDDIADKLDRRRVQERQRRLDDAPPASRPRPGP
;
A
#
# COMPACT_ATOMS: atom_id res chain seq x y z
N MET A 1 -22.90 10.96 -0.76
CA MET A 1 -21.95 10.34 0.21
C MET A 1 -21.69 11.33 1.32
N THR A 2 -21.62 10.89 2.58
CA THR A 2 -21.32 11.75 3.73
C THR A 2 -19.81 11.95 3.90
N PRO A 3 -19.35 13.06 4.50
CA PRO A 3 -17.93 13.26 4.84
C PRO A 3 -17.35 12.11 5.67
N GLU A 4 -18.16 11.57 6.58
CA GLU A 4 -17.82 10.40 7.39
C GLU A 4 -17.56 9.14 6.54
N ALA A 5 -18.32 8.93 5.47
CA ALA A 5 -18.11 7.81 4.56
C ALA A 5 -16.80 7.94 3.77
N ILE A 6 -16.41 9.17 3.38
CA ILE A 6 -15.13 9.44 2.71
C ILE A 6 -13.97 9.16 3.67
N ALA A 7 -14.05 9.68 4.90
CA ALA A 7 -13.03 9.46 5.93
C ALA A 7 -12.86 7.96 6.25
N ARG A 8 -13.95 7.20 6.36
CA ARG A 8 -13.90 5.73 6.56
C ARG A 8 -13.22 5.02 5.39
N LEU A 9 -13.52 5.38 4.15
CA LEU A 9 -12.88 4.77 2.97
C LEU A 9 -11.37 5.08 2.91
N GLN A 10 -10.97 6.32 3.19
CA GLN A 10 -9.56 6.71 3.26
C GLN A 10 -8.81 5.97 4.38
N HIS A 11 -9.45 5.82 5.55
CA HIS A 11 -8.90 5.08 6.67
C HIS A 11 -8.69 3.60 6.31
N LEU A 12 -9.69 2.95 5.70
CA LEU A 12 -9.59 1.56 5.26
C LEU A 12 -8.51 1.37 4.17
N ALA A 13 -8.40 2.29 3.21
CA ALA A 13 -7.36 2.24 2.18
C ALA A 13 -5.96 2.35 2.81
N THR A 14 -5.79 3.22 3.80
CA THR A 14 -4.54 3.38 4.54
C THR A 14 -4.17 2.10 5.30
N LEU A 15 -5.13 1.47 5.98
CA LEU A 15 -4.91 0.20 6.68
C LEU A 15 -4.52 -0.93 5.72
N ARG A 16 -5.20 -1.05 4.57
CA ARG A 16 -4.88 -2.05 3.54
C ARG A 16 -3.47 -1.85 2.98
N ARG A 17 -3.07 -0.61 2.72
CA ARG A 17 -1.73 -0.26 2.26
C ARG A 17 -0.67 -0.66 3.29
N ARG A 18 -0.84 -0.26 4.56
CA ARG A 18 0.10 -0.62 5.63
C ARG A 18 0.25 -2.14 5.79
N LYS A 19 -0.86 -2.88 5.68
CA LYS A 19 -0.83 -4.36 5.72
C LYS A 19 -0.05 -4.93 4.53
N ALA A 20 -0.28 -4.43 3.33
CA ALA A 20 0.43 -4.90 2.13
C ALA A 20 1.94 -4.56 2.18
N GLU A 21 2.30 -3.39 2.70
CA GLU A 21 3.70 -3.01 2.95
C GLU A 21 4.36 -3.91 4.00
N ALA A 22 3.66 -4.25 5.08
CA ALA A 22 4.14 -5.18 6.10
C ALA A 22 4.32 -6.61 5.54
N ASP A 23 3.38 -7.10 4.73
CA ASP A 23 3.47 -8.39 4.06
C ASP A 23 4.71 -8.45 3.13
N LEU A 24 4.98 -7.38 2.38
CA LEU A 24 6.17 -7.28 1.53
C LEU A 24 7.46 -7.26 2.36
N ALA A 25 7.51 -6.47 3.44
CA ALA A 25 8.66 -6.41 4.33
C ALA A 25 8.97 -7.78 4.94
N ALA A 26 7.94 -8.51 5.38
CA ALA A 26 8.08 -9.87 5.91
C ALA A 26 8.58 -10.86 4.84
N ALA A 27 8.09 -10.77 3.61
CA ALA A 27 8.55 -11.61 2.50
C ALA A 27 10.04 -11.34 2.15
N LEU A 28 10.45 -10.06 2.11
CA LEU A 28 11.84 -9.67 1.89
C LEU A 28 12.76 -10.14 3.02
N ALA A 29 12.33 -10.04 4.28
CA ALA A 29 13.08 -10.54 5.42
C ALA A 29 13.30 -12.06 5.33
N ARG A 30 12.27 -12.83 4.97
CA ARG A 30 12.40 -14.29 4.75
C ARG A 30 13.37 -14.60 3.62
N ARG A 31 13.30 -13.86 2.50
CA ARG A 31 14.24 -14.03 1.38
C ARG A 31 15.69 -13.78 1.81
N ASN A 32 15.93 -12.70 2.55
CA ASN A 32 17.27 -12.35 3.02
C ASN A 32 17.81 -13.37 4.04
N ALA A 33 16.95 -13.91 4.91
CA ALA A 33 17.33 -14.99 5.83
C ALA A 33 17.75 -16.26 5.06
N VAL A 34 17.03 -16.63 3.99
CA VAL A 34 17.40 -17.76 3.12
C VAL A 34 18.74 -17.52 2.43
N ALA A 35 18.97 -16.31 1.91
CA ALA A 35 20.24 -15.96 1.29
C ALA A 35 21.41 -16.00 2.30
N ALA A 36 21.18 -15.60 3.55
CA ALA A 36 22.17 -15.66 4.63
C ALA A 36 22.50 -17.12 5.02
N GLU A 37 21.49 -17.98 5.14
CA GLU A 37 21.68 -19.42 5.35
C GLU A 37 22.46 -20.06 4.19
N GLU A 38 22.16 -19.71 2.94
CA GLU A 38 22.90 -20.21 1.78
C GLU A 38 24.37 -19.78 1.76
N ALA A 39 24.64 -18.52 2.12
CA ALA A 39 26.01 -18.02 2.25
C ALA A 39 26.78 -18.77 3.35
N ALA A 40 26.14 -19.07 4.49
CA ALA A 40 26.74 -19.86 5.56
C ALA A 40 27.05 -21.30 5.12
N LEU A 41 26.21 -21.88 4.26
CA LEU A 41 26.36 -23.25 3.75
C LEU A 41 27.38 -23.37 2.60
N ARG A 42 27.77 -22.28 1.93
CA ARG A 42 28.81 -22.27 0.89
C ARG A 42 30.22 -22.36 1.47
N ARG A 43 30.51 -21.68 2.59
CA ARG A 43 31.82 -21.69 3.25
C ARG A 43 32.38 -23.09 3.57
N PRO A 44 31.60 -24.06 4.09
CA PRO A 44 32.12 -25.41 4.37
C PRO A 44 32.36 -26.27 3.11
N ALA A 45 31.78 -25.90 1.96
CA ALA A 45 31.98 -26.64 0.71
C ALA A 45 33.36 -26.35 0.07
N GLU A 46 33.95 -25.18 0.34
CA GLU A 46 35.29 -24.80 -0.14
C GLU A 46 36.42 -25.48 0.65
N THR A 47 36.12 -26.10 1.79
CA THR A 47 37.08 -26.83 2.63
C THR A 47 37.08 -28.36 2.40
N LEU A 48 36.41 -28.88 1.38
CA LEU A 48 36.42 -30.31 1.06
C LEU A 48 37.76 -30.72 0.40
N PRO A 49 38.43 -31.78 0.89
CA PRO A 49 39.70 -32.23 0.33
C PRO A 49 39.53 -32.76 -1.11
N ALA A 50 40.40 -32.32 -2.00
CA ALA A 50 40.36 -32.55 -3.45
C ALA A 50 40.71 -33.98 -3.91
N HIS A 51 40.61 -35.01 -3.04
CA HIS A 51 41.18 -36.33 -3.35
C HIS A 51 40.22 -37.50 -3.13
N GLY A 52 39.94 -38.20 -4.24
CA GLY A 52 39.60 -39.63 -4.28
C GLY A 52 38.11 -39.95 -4.22
N ALA A 53 37.60 -40.50 -5.33
CA ALA A 53 36.28 -41.15 -5.49
C ALA A 53 35.09 -40.47 -4.81
N CYS A 54 34.28 -39.74 -5.60
CA CYS A 54 32.98 -39.28 -5.16
C CYS A 54 32.08 -40.48 -4.82
N ASP A 55 31.78 -40.64 -3.53
CA ASP A 55 30.74 -41.56 -3.07
C ASP A 55 29.40 -41.22 -3.77
N PRO A 56 28.77 -42.16 -4.48
CA PRO A 56 27.45 -41.96 -5.09
C PRO A 56 26.39 -41.46 -4.10
N GLY A 57 26.50 -41.83 -2.82
CA GLY A 57 25.64 -41.33 -1.75
C GLY A 57 25.82 -39.83 -1.50
N LEU A 58 27.05 -39.32 -1.56
CA LEU A 58 27.35 -37.88 -1.45
C LEU A 58 26.81 -37.11 -2.66
N LEU A 59 26.95 -37.64 -3.88
CA LEU A 59 26.40 -37.01 -5.09
C LEU A 59 24.88 -36.91 -5.05
N THR A 60 24.21 -37.97 -4.57
CA THR A 60 22.74 -38.00 -4.42
C THR A 60 22.26 -37.01 -3.35
N ALA A 61 23.00 -36.89 -2.24
CA ALA A 61 22.71 -35.92 -1.19
C ALA A 61 22.86 -34.47 -1.66
N VAL A 62 23.89 -34.17 -2.46
CA VAL A 62 24.10 -32.83 -3.07
C VAL A 62 22.97 -32.52 -4.05
N ALA A 63 22.59 -33.46 -4.92
CA ALA A 63 21.48 -33.28 -5.86
C ALA A 63 20.15 -33.04 -5.15
N SER A 64 19.84 -33.81 -4.10
CA SER A 64 18.64 -33.62 -3.27
C SER A 64 18.64 -32.25 -2.57
N ARG A 65 19.80 -31.80 -2.09
CA ARG A 65 19.96 -30.49 -1.47
C ARG A 65 19.75 -29.34 -2.46
N GLU A 66 20.26 -29.45 -3.68
CA GLU A 66 20.03 -28.47 -4.75
C GLU A 66 18.56 -28.44 -5.18
N GLN A 67 17.89 -29.59 -5.29
CA GLN A 67 16.45 -29.66 -5.55
C GLN A 67 15.65 -28.94 -4.45
N TRP A 68 16.02 -29.14 -3.18
CA TRP A 68 15.39 -28.46 -2.05
C TRP A 68 15.60 -26.94 -2.08
N ARG A 69 16.80 -26.47 -2.46
CA ARG A 69 17.09 -25.05 -2.68
C ARG A 69 16.19 -24.46 -3.77
N HIS A 70 16.14 -25.11 -4.94
CA HIS A 70 15.28 -24.65 -6.04
C HIS A 70 13.80 -24.59 -5.65
N ALA A 71 13.28 -25.60 -4.96
CA ALA A 71 11.91 -25.60 -4.47
C ALA A 71 11.64 -24.43 -3.50
N ARG A 72 12.57 -24.17 -2.58
CA ARG A 72 12.48 -23.10 -1.59
C ARG A 72 12.52 -21.71 -2.25
N HIS A 73 13.39 -21.50 -3.24
CA HIS A 73 13.43 -20.27 -4.05
C HIS A 73 12.13 -20.06 -4.83
N ALA A 74 11.58 -21.11 -5.44
CA ALA A 74 10.32 -21.02 -6.17
C ALA A 74 9.11 -20.69 -5.28
N VAL A 75 9.11 -21.13 -4.02
CA VAL A 75 8.08 -20.75 -3.02
C VAL A 75 8.25 -19.28 -2.62
N LEU A 76 9.48 -18.82 -2.36
CA LEU A 76 9.74 -17.43 -2.00
C LEU A 76 9.38 -16.47 -3.14
N ALA A 77 9.76 -16.80 -4.38
CA ALA A 77 9.42 -16.03 -5.57
C ALA A 77 7.90 -15.88 -5.73
N ARG A 78 7.14 -16.98 -5.59
CA ARG A 78 5.67 -16.94 -5.60
C ARG A 78 5.09 -16.11 -4.46
N SER A 79 5.66 -16.19 -3.25
CA SER A 79 5.20 -15.38 -2.12
C SER A 79 5.40 -13.89 -2.35
N LEU A 80 6.55 -13.52 -2.95
CA LEU A 80 6.91 -12.14 -3.26
C LEU A 80 6.05 -11.60 -4.39
N GLN A 81 5.88 -12.37 -5.47
CA GLN A 81 4.96 -12.04 -6.56
C GLN A 81 3.52 -11.85 -6.07
N THR A 82 3.07 -12.67 -5.11
CA THR A 82 1.74 -12.54 -4.50
C THR A 82 1.63 -11.26 -3.65
N ALA A 83 2.68 -10.91 -2.89
CA ALA A 83 2.72 -9.68 -2.10
C ALA A 83 2.74 -8.42 -2.99
N GLU A 84 3.51 -8.44 -4.07
CA GLU A 84 3.57 -7.35 -5.07
C GLU A 84 2.24 -7.19 -5.79
N ALA A 85 1.59 -8.29 -6.20
CA ALA A 85 0.28 -8.27 -6.83
C ALA A 85 -0.81 -7.68 -5.93
N ARG A 86 -0.68 -7.76 -4.60
CA ARG A 86 -1.60 -7.13 -3.64
C ARG A 86 -1.35 -5.63 -3.47
N LEU A 87 -0.11 -5.17 -3.67
CA LEU A 87 0.26 -3.75 -3.56
C LEU A 87 -0.25 -2.91 -4.73
N GLY A 88 -0.29 -3.47 -5.95
CA GLY A 88 -0.78 -2.77 -7.15
C GLY A 88 -2.21 -2.23 -7.00
N PRO A 89 -3.21 -3.09 -6.75
CA PRO A 89 -4.60 -2.69 -6.52
C PRO A 89 -4.75 -1.74 -5.33
N ALA A 90 -4.02 -1.98 -4.23
CA ALA A 90 -4.09 -1.12 -3.04
C ALA A 90 -3.59 0.32 -3.33
N ARG A 91 -2.63 0.51 -4.23
CA ARG A 91 -2.17 1.83 -4.69
C ARG A 91 -3.21 2.50 -5.59
N GLN A 92 -3.84 1.75 -6.47
CA GLN A 92 -4.90 2.25 -7.35
C GLN A 92 -6.14 2.67 -6.55
N ASP A 93 -6.58 1.86 -5.59
CA ASP A 93 -7.70 2.17 -4.70
C ASP A 93 -7.47 3.46 -3.92
N LEU A 94 -6.24 3.68 -3.43
CA LEU A 94 -5.85 4.91 -2.74
C LEU A 94 -5.91 6.13 -3.68
N ALA A 95 -5.39 5.99 -4.90
CA ALA A 95 -5.42 7.07 -5.90
C ALA A 95 -6.87 7.43 -6.28
N VAL A 96 -7.73 6.43 -6.48
CA VAL A 96 -9.16 6.61 -6.76
C VAL A 96 -9.87 7.26 -5.58
N ALA A 97 -9.60 6.80 -4.34
CA ALA A 97 -10.18 7.39 -3.14
C ALA A 97 -9.74 8.85 -2.94
N HIS A 98 -8.48 9.17 -3.24
CA HIS A 98 -7.95 10.51 -3.16
C HIS A 98 -8.55 11.42 -4.24
N GLY A 99 -8.63 10.96 -5.49
CA GLY A 99 -9.29 11.71 -6.56
C GLY A 99 -10.78 11.97 -6.29
N ARG A 100 -11.49 11.00 -5.70
CA ARG A 100 -12.88 11.19 -5.26
C ARG A 100 -13.01 12.19 -4.12
N ALA A 101 -12.07 12.20 -3.18
CA ALA A 101 -12.06 13.19 -2.10
C ALA A 101 -11.86 14.61 -2.64
N LEU A 102 -10.88 14.82 -3.52
CA LEU A 102 -10.65 16.12 -4.17
C LEU A 102 -11.88 16.61 -4.95
N ALA A 103 -12.55 15.71 -5.67
CA ALA A 103 -13.78 16.05 -6.40
C ALA A 103 -14.92 16.46 -5.46
N LEU A 104 -15.01 15.87 -4.27
CA LEU A 104 -16.03 16.20 -3.27
C LEU A 104 -15.73 17.54 -2.58
N ASP A 105 -14.45 17.85 -2.34
CA ASP A 105 -14.02 19.16 -1.83
C ASP A 105 -14.35 20.29 -2.82
N ASP A 106 -14.09 20.09 -4.12
CA ASP A 106 -14.44 21.08 -5.16
C ASP A 106 -15.97 21.29 -5.26
N ILE A 107 -16.77 20.25 -5.05
CA ILE A 107 -18.23 20.37 -4.98
C ILE A 107 -18.66 21.16 -3.73
N ALA A 108 -18.03 20.92 -2.58
CA ALA A 108 -18.31 21.64 -1.35
C ALA A 108 -18.00 23.14 -1.51
N ASP A 109 -16.84 23.48 -2.06
CA ASP A 109 -16.44 24.85 -2.37
C ASP A 109 -17.43 25.56 -3.29
N LYS A 110 -17.90 24.88 -4.34
CA LYS A 110 -18.90 25.43 -5.28
C LYS A 110 -20.24 25.69 -4.58
N LEU A 111 -20.66 24.80 -3.70
CA LEU A 111 -21.91 24.98 -2.93
C LEU A 111 -21.81 26.16 -1.96
N ASP A 112 -20.68 26.32 -1.29
CA ASP A 112 -20.49 27.44 -0.37
C ASP A 112 -20.41 28.78 -1.10
N ARG A 113 -19.73 28.85 -2.26
CA ARG A 113 -19.77 30.05 -3.12
C ARG A 113 -21.18 30.42 -3.55
N ARG A 114 -22.01 29.43 -3.94
CA ARG A 114 -23.43 29.65 -4.26
C ARG A 114 -24.21 30.21 -3.07
N ARG A 115 -24.01 29.65 -1.87
CA ARG A 115 -24.68 30.12 -0.65
C ARG A 115 -24.31 31.57 -0.31
N VAL A 116 -23.04 31.93 -0.47
CA VAL A 116 -22.57 33.31 -0.27
C VAL A 116 -23.21 34.25 -1.28
N GLN A 117 -23.22 33.88 -2.57
CA GLN A 117 -23.89 34.68 -3.61
C GLN A 117 -25.38 34.84 -3.34
N GLU A 118 -26.06 33.80 -2.89
CA GLU A 118 -27.49 33.88 -2.61
C GLU A 118 -27.80 34.72 -1.37
N ARG A 119 -26.95 34.67 -0.33
CA ARG A 119 -27.04 35.63 0.79
C ARG A 119 -26.84 37.06 0.30
N GLN A 120 -25.84 37.30 -0.55
CA GLN A 120 -25.57 38.64 -1.07
C GLN A 120 -26.76 39.17 -1.87
N ARG A 121 -27.34 38.36 -2.77
CA ARG A 121 -28.57 38.74 -3.50
C ARG A 121 -29.71 39.10 -2.56
N ARG A 122 -29.94 38.32 -1.50
CA ARG A 122 -30.98 38.62 -0.51
C ARG A 122 -30.73 39.93 0.25
N LEU A 123 -29.48 40.31 0.45
CA LEU A 123 -29.11 41.59 1.07
C LEU A 123 -29.30 42.75 0.07
N ASP A 124 -28.94 42.54 -1.19
CA ASP A 124 -29.09 43.54 -2.25
C ASP A 124 -30.58 43.78 -2.60
N ASP A 125 -31.40 42.72 -2.55
CA ASP A 125 -32.86 42.78 -2.76
C ASP A 125 -33.64 43.22 -1.51
N ALA A 126 -32.97 43.40 -0.37
CA ALA A 126 -33.64 43.85 0.85
C ALA A 126 -34.07 45.32 0.69
N PRO A 127 -35.35 45.65 0.94
CA PRO A 127 -35.81 47.03 0.84
C PRO A 127 -35.02 47.91 1.82
N PRO A 128 -34.70 49.16 1.45
CA PRO A 128 -33.91 50.05 2.29
C PRO A 128 -34.58 50.16 3.66
N ALA A 129 -33.82 49.85 4.71
CA ALA A 129 -34.31 49.91 6.08
C ALA A 129 -34.90 51.31 6.33
N SER A 130 -36.21 51.36 6.54
CA SER A 130 -36.93 52.58 6.90
C SER A 130 -36.25 53.17 8.13
N ARG A 131 -35.51 54.27 7.97
CA ARG A 131 -34.88 54.96 9.09
C ARG A 131 -35.97 55.30 10.12
N PRO A 132 -35.77 55.02 11.40
CA PRO A 132 -36.71 55.44 12.42
C PRO A 132 -36.83 56.96 12.35
N ARG A 133 -38.05 57.45 12.10
CA ARG A 133 -38.34 58.89 12.19
C ARG A 133 -38.01 59.34 13.61
N PRO A 134 -37.21 60.41 13.80
CA PRO A 134 -37.08 61.00 15.13
C PRO A 134 -38.48 61.40 15.60
N GLY A 135 -38.85 60.95 16.80
CA GLY A 135 -40.11 61.30 17.45
C GLY A 135 -40.21 62.79 17.76
N PRO A 136 -41.43 63.27 18.04
CA PRO A 136 -41.79 64.70 18.08
C PRO A 136 -41.01 65.52 19.10
#